data_AF-Q0IT25-F1
#
_entry.id   AF-Q0IT25-F1
#
_cell.length_a   1.000
_cell.length_b   1.000
_cell.length_c   1.000
_cell.angle_alpha   90.00
_cell.angle_beta   90.00
_cell.angle_gamma   90.00
#
_symmetry.space_group_name_H-M   'P 1'
#
loop_
_entity.id
_entity.type
_entity.pdbx_description
1 polymer ?
#
loop_
_entity_poly.entity_id
_entity_poly.type
_entity_poly.pdbx_seq_one_letter_code
_entity_poly.pdbx_strand_id
1 'polypeptide(L)' 'MLGHLAYTRGEAALARLKAYEGVPPPYDRTKRMVIPDALKVLRLQPGHKYCLLGQLSKEVGWNYYGTKHA' A
#
# COMPACT_ATOMS: atom_id res chain seq x y z
N MET A 1 -0.57 0.20 -12.58
CA MET A 1 0.56 0.44 -13.49
C MET A 1 0.28 1.69 -14.29
N LEU A 2 1.16 2.69 -14.23
CA LEU A 2 1.04 3.94 -14.98
C LEU A 2 2.24 4.04 -15.95
N GLY A 3 2.01 4.45 -17.19
CA GLY A 3 3.06 4.72 -18.18
C GLY A 3 3.81 6.01 -17.89
N HIS A 4 4.46 6.08 -16.73
CA HIS A 4 5.05 7.31 -16.17
C HIS A 4 6.27 7.83 -16.94
N LEU A 5 6.96 6.97 -17.70
CA LEU A 5 8.15 7.35 -18.48
C LEU A 5 7.82 7.85 -19.89
N ALA A 6 6.68 7.44 -20.46
CA ALA A 6 6.38 7.67 -21.86
C ALA A 6 5.42 8.85 -22.10
N TYR A 7 4.65 9.25 -21.08
CA TYR A 7 3.60 10.25 -21.26
C TYR A 7 3.47 11.14 -20.03
N THR A 8 3.34 12.45 -20.27
CA THR A 8 3.07 13.48 -19.25
C THR A 8 1.84 13.14 -18.40
N ARG A 9 0.84 12.47 -19.00
CA ARG A 9 -0.34 11.97 -18.28
C ARG A 9 0.01 10.93 -17.21
N GLY A 10 0.98 10.06 -17.47
CA GLY A 10 1.44 9.04 -16.54
C GLY A 10 2.11 9.64 -15.31
N GLU A 11 2.97 10.63 -15.54
CA GLU A 11 3.62 11.41 -14.47
C GLU A 11 2.58 12.18 -13.63
N ALA A 12 1.62 12.86 -14.28
CA ALA A 12 0.53 13.56 -13.60
C ALA A 12 -0.41 12.63 -12.81
N ALA A 13 -0.52 11.36 -13.21
CA ALA A 13 -1.24 10.36 -12.44
C ALA A 13 -0.44 9.91 -11.21
N LEU A 14 0.88 9.74 -11.33
CA LEU A 14 1.75 9.40 -10.20
C LEU A 14 1.80 10.53 -9.18
N ALA A 15 1.84 11.79 -9.62
CA ALA A 15 1.83 12.96 -8.75
C ALA A 15 0.57 13.08 -7.87
N ARG A 16 -0.55 12.46 -8.28
CA ARG A 16 -1.79 12.42 -7.48
C ARG A 16 -1.79 11.33 -6.42
N LEU A 17 -0.99 10.29 -6.58
CA LEU A 17 -0.93 9.19 -5.64
C LEU A 17 -0.08 9.58 -4.42
N LYS A 18 -0.67 9.47 -3.23
CA LYS A 18 0.04 9.57 -1.96
C LYS A 18 -0.06 8.24 -1.24
N ALA A 19 1.09 7.68 -0.86
CA ALA A 19 1.18 6.41 -0.12
C ALA A 19 1.99 6.63 1.16
N TYR A 20 1.48 6.09 2.26
CA TYR A 20 2.07 6.19 3.59
C TYR A 20 2.09 4.81 4.23
N GLU A 21 2.99 4.62 5.18
CA GLU A 21 2.92 3.50 6.12
C GLU A 21 2.22 3.98 7.40
N GLY A 22 1.38 3.12 7.98
CA GLY A 22 0.48 3.49 9.06
C GLY A 22 -0.65 4.41 8.58
N VAL A 23 -1.19 5.21 9.50
CA VAL A 23 -2.27 6.18 9.22
C VAL A 23 -1.88 7.53 9.82
N PRO A 24 -1.04 8.32 9.13
CA PRO A 24 -0.58 9.58 9.68
C PRO A 24 -1.72 10.61 9.73
N PRO A 25 -1.67 11.56 10.68
CA PRO A 25 -2.50 12.75 10.64
C PRO A 25 -2.31 13.50 9.30
N PRO A 26 -3.37 13.98 8.63
CA PRO A 26 -4.78 14.06 9.07
C PRO A 26 -5.67 12.89 8.61
N TYR A 27 -5.10 11.81 8.05
CA TYR A 27 -5.86 10.71 7.45
C TYR A 27 -6.47 9.77 8.49
N ASP A 28 -6.02 9.84 9.73
CA ASP A 28 -6.57 9.15 10.91
C ASP A 28 -8.05 9.49 11.14
N ARG A 29 -8.45 10.73 10.85
CA ARG A 29 -9.83 11.23 11.02
C ARG A 29 -10.69 11.09 9.76
N THR A 30 -10.09 10.76 8.63
CA THR A 30 -10.80 10.64 7.36
C THR A 30 -11.34 9.22 7.19
N LYS A 31 -12.54 9.07 6.61
CA LYS A 31 -13.11 7.74 6.32
C LYS A 31 -12.20 6.98 5.36
N ARG A 32 -11.68 5.85 5.82
CA ARG A 32 -10.87 4.93 5.01
C ARG A 32 -11.77 4.12 4.09
N MET A 33 -11.40 4.06 2.82
CA MET A 33 -12.11 3.29 1.80
C MET A 33 -11.37 1.98 1.53
N VAL A 34 -12.12 0.91 1.29
CA VAL A 34 -11.60 -0.41 0.96
C VAL A 34 -12.07 -0.77 -0.45
N ILE A 35 -11.15 -1.26 -1.28
CA ILE A 35 -11.48 -1.77 -2.62
C ILE A 35 -11.77 -3.27 -2.49
N PRO A 36 -13.04 -3.71 -2.62
CA PRO A 36 -13.41 -5.11 -2.35
C PRO A 36 -12.67 -6.08 -3.28
N ASP A 37 -12.49 -5.69 -4.54
CA ASP A 37 -11.86 -6.52 -5.56
C ASP A 37 -10.37 -6.78 -5.33
N ALA A 38 -9.73 -6.07 -4.40
CA ALA A 38 -8.32 -6.26 -4.05
C ALA A 38 -8.13 -7.01 -2.71
N LEU A 39 -9.21 -7.43 -2.04
CA LEU A 39 -9.11 -8.09 -0.74
C LEU A 39 -8.62 -9.54 -0.87
N LYS A 40 -7.58 -9.88 -0.08
CA LYS A 40 -7.02 -11.24 0.00
C LYS A 40 -8.09 -12.31 0.23
N VAL A 41 -9.00 -12.09 1.18
CA VAL A 41 -10.03 -13.07 1.56
C VAL A 41 -11.03 -13.36 0.44
N LEU A 42 -11.21 -12.40 -0.49
CA LEU A 42 -12.11 -12.55 -1.63
C LEU A 42 -11.40 -13.09 -2.88
N ARG A 43 -10.10 -12.82 -3.03
CA ARG A 43 -9.34 -13.13 -4.24
C ARG A 43 -8.43 -14.36 -4.14
N LEU A 44 -8.01 -14.74 -2.92
CA LEU A 44 -7.11 -15.86 -2.71
C LEU A 44 -7.87 -17.09 -2.20
N GLN A 45 -7.64 -18.25 -2.82
CA GLN A 45 -8.23 -19.51 -2.38
C GLN A 45 -7.68 -19.93 -1.00
N PRO A 46 -8.51 -20.59 -0.17
CA PRO A 46 -8.05 -21.18 1.09
C PRO A 46 -6.86 -22.13 0.88
N GLY A 47 -5.85 -22.04 1.73
CA GLY A 47 -4.63 -22.87 1.67
C GLY A 47 -3.49 -22.30 0.83
N HIS A 48 -3.74 -21.29 -0.02
CA HIS A 48 -2.67 -20.65 -0.77
C HIS A 48 -1.81 -19.76 0.14
N LYS A 49 -0.48 -19.86 -0.02
CA LYS A 49 0.49 -19.07 0.75
C LYS A 49 0.44 -17.60 0.31
N TYR A 50 0.61 -16.69 1.26
CA TYR A 50 0.76 -15.26 1.03
C TYR A 50 1.82 -14.69 1.97
N CYS A 51 2.32 -13.50 1.66
CA CYS A 51 3.23 -12.76 2.53
C CYS A 51 2.62 -11.39 2.86
N LEU A 52 2.96 -10.87 4.03
CA LEU A 52 2.64 -9.50 4.43
C LEU A 52 3.77 -8.59 3.96
N LEU A 53 3.43 -7.51 3.25
CA LEU A 53 4.42 -6.56 2.73
C LEU A 53 5.34 -6.05 3.84
N GLY A 54 4.82 -5.74 5.03
CA GLY A 54 5.64 -5.30 6.15
C GLY A 54 6.68 -6.33 6.58
N GLN A 55 6.33 -7.62 6.62
CA GLN A 55 7.28 -8.68 6.96
C GLN A 55 8.37 -8.80 5.90
N LEU A 56 7.99 -8.81 4.62
CA LEU A 56 8.96 -8.82 3.51
C LEU A 56 9.91 -7.62 3.59
N SER A 57 9.36 -6.41 3.80
CA SER A 57 10.16 -5.20 3.93
C SER A 57 11.15 -5.28 5.09
N LYS A 58 10.74 -5.82 6.24
CA LYS A 58 11.62 -6.06 7.39
C LYS A 58 12.78 -6.99 7.03
N GLU A 59 12.48 -8.10 6.35
CA GLU A 59 13.48 -9.10 5.95
C GLU A 59 14.53 -8.52 4.98
N VAL A 60 14.16 -7.53 4.16
CA VAL A 60 15.07 -6.83 3.24
C VAL A 60 15.69 -5.55 3.82
N GLY A 61 15.64 -5.35 5.13
CA GLY A 61 16.37 -4.27 5.82
C GLY A 61 15.58 -2.98 6.08
N TRP A 62 14.25 -3.01 5.95
CA TRP A 62 13.43 -1.88 6.38
C TRP A 62 13.23 -1.91 7.91
N ASN A 63 13.97 -1.07 8.63
CA ASN A 63 14.08 -1.10 10.09
C ASN A 63 12.87 -0.56 10.87
N TYR A 64 11.93 0.12 10.19
CA TYR A 64 10.81 0.80 10.85
C TYR A 64 9.59 -0.10 11.09
N TYR A 65 9.68 -1.40 10.83
CA TYR A 65 8.56 -2.35 10.99
C TYR A 65 7.92 -2.34 12.39
N GLY A 66 8.71 -2.11 13.44
CA GLY A 66 8.22 -2.05 14.83
C GLY A 66 7.88 -0.65 15.31
N THR A 67 8.13 0.38 14.51
CA THR A 67 7.89 1.78 14.89
C THR A 67 6.39 2.03 14.88
N LYS A 68 5.82 2.40 16.03
CA LYS A 68 4.41 2.79 16.10
C LYS A 68 4.24 4.13 15.38
N HIS A 69 3.71 4.08 14.17
CA HIS A 69 3.24 5.27 13.47
C HIS A 69 1.96 5.74 14.17
N ALA A 70 2.11 6.83 14.93
CA ALA A 70 1.04 7.48 15.69
C ALA A 70 -0.01 8.11 14.78
#